data_AF-A0A1I4W512-F1
#
_entry.id   AF-A0A1I4W512-F1
#
_cell.length_a   1.000
_cell.length_b   1.000
_cell.length_c   1.000
_cell.angle_alpha   90.00
_cell.angle_beta   90.00
_cell.angle_gamma   90.00
#
_symmetry.space_group_name_H-M   'P 1'
#
loop_
_entity.id
_entity.type
_entity.pdbx_description
1 polymer ?
#
loop_
_entity_poly.entity_id
_entity_poly.type
_entity_poly.pdbx_seq_one_letter_code
_entity_poly.pdbx_strand_id
1 'polypeptide(L)'
;MNPLTILIAIAGGVIGALVGVVTRPTFMGMQVPFSVLTSTAPMDEPFKNELQSHLLATTGIGLVVGIVLAAIIYALTNRSTPGQNG
;
A
#
# COMPACT_ATOMS: atom_id res chain seq x y z
N MET A 1 0.58 1.48 -22.44
CA MET A 1 1.08 1.93 -21.11
C MET A 1 2.55 1.57 -21.02
N ASN A 2 3.39 2.50 -20.55
CA ASN A 2 4.82 2.24 -20.37
C ASN A 2 4.98 1.20 -19.22
N PRO A 3 5.83 0.16 -19.35
CA PRO A 3 6.08 -0.79 -18.26
C PRO A 3 6.49 -0.09 -16.95
N LEU A 4 7.16 1.07 -17.04
CA LEU A 4 7.56 1.85 -15.88
C LEU A 4 6.37 2.37 -15.05
N THR A 5 5.26 2.78 -15.68
CA THR A 5 4.07 3.24 -14.96
C THR A 5 3.33 2.12 -14.24
N ILE A 6 3.35 0.90 -14.80
CA ILE A 6 2.79 -0.29 -14.14
C ILE A 6 3.62 -0.64 -12.90
N LEU A 7 4.95 -0.58 -13.01
CA LEU A 7 5.85 -0.84 -11.89
C LEU A 7 5.66 0.16 -10.75
N ILE A 8 5.41 1.44 -11.04
CA ILE A 8 5.14 2.46 -10.01
C ILE A 8 3.84 2.18 -9.27
N ALA A 9 2.79 1.77 -9.98
CA ALA A 9 1.52 1.42 -9.35
C ALA A 9 1.66 0.22 -8.40
N ILE A 10 2.37 -0.83 -8.83
CA ILE A 10 2.65 -2.01 -8.01
C ILE A 10 3.54 -1.65 -6.82
N ALA A 11 4.58 -0.83 -7.04
CA ALA A 11 5.49 -0.38 -5.99
C ALA A 11 4.77 0.40 -4.89
N GLY A 12 3.77 1.21 -5.23
CA GLY A 12 2.94 1.90 -4.23
C GLY A 12 2.25 0.93 -3.26
N GLY A 13 1.67 -0.16 -3.77
CA GLY A 13 1.06 -1.20 -2.94
C GLY A 13 2.07 -1.93 -2.05
N VAL A 14 3.25 -2.25 -2.59
CA VAL A 14 4.33 -2.89 -1.82
C VAL A 14 4.83 -1.98 -0.70
N ILE A 15 5.04 -0.69 -0.98
CA ILE A 15 5.45 0.29 0.01
C ILE A 15 4.36 0.45 1.08
N GLY A 16 3.09 0.54 0.69
CA GLY A 16 1.96 0.59 1.63
C GLY A 16 1.92 -0.61 2.57
N ALA A 17 2.14 -1.81 2.05
CA ALA A 17 2.21 -3.03 2.84
C ALA A 17 3.40 -3.01 3.82
N LEU A 18 4.59 -2.58 3.37
CA LEU A 18 5.77 -2.45 4.23
C LEU A 18 5.54 -1.42 5.35
N VAL A 19 4.90 -0.30 5.04
CA VAL A 19 4.51 0.69 6.05
C VAL A 19 3.55 0.06 7.06
N GLY A 20 2.55 -0.70 6.61
CA GLY A 20 1.65 -1.43 7.50
C GLY A 20 2.36 -2.43 8.42
N VAL A 21 3.39 -3.11 7.92
CA VAL A 21 4.23 -4.04 8.69
C VAL A 21 5.03 -3.33 9.79
N VAL A 22 5.55 -2.13 9.50
CA VAL A 22 6.36 -1.36 10.47
C VAL A 22 5.48 -0.61 11.47
N THR A 23 4.30 -0.14 11.04
CA THR A 23 3.38 0.70 11.83
C THR A 23 2.23 -0.08 12.46
N ARG A 24 2.43 -1.37 12.73
CA ARG A 24 1.39 -2.24 13.30
C ARG A 24 0.72 -1.62 14.54
N PRO A 25 -0.59 -1.90 14.74
CA PRO A 25 -1.30 -1.44 15.92
C PRO A 25 -0.60 -1.89 17.20
N THR A 26 -0.64 -1.03 18.21
CA THR A 26 0.02 -1.23 19.50
C THR A 26 -1.02 -1.24 20.61
N PHE A 27 -1.03 -2.30 21.42
CA PHE A 27 -1.92 -2.44 22.57
C PHE A 27 -1.08 -2.56 23.84
N MET A 28 -1.38 -1.74 24.85
CA MET A 28 -0.63 -1.70 26.12
C MET A 28 0.89 -1.54 25.93
N GLY A 29 1.32 -0.81 24.90
CA GLY A 29 2.73 -0.58 24.58
C GLY A 29 3.42 -1.72 23.81
N MET A 30 2.72 -2.81 23.47
CA MET A 30 3.25 -3.90 22.65
C MET A 30 2.60 -3.90 21.27
N GLN A 31 3.43 -4.00 20.21
CA GLN A 31 2.92 -4.19 18.85
C GLN A 31 2.24 -5.57 18.73
N VAL A 32 1.07 -5.60 18.09
CA VAL A 32 0.38 -6.88 17.84
C VAL A 32 1.27 -7.77 16.97
N PRO A 33 1.61 -8.99 17.43
CA PRO A 33 2.45 -9.88 16.66
C PRO A 33 1.66 -10.50 15.50
N PHE A 34 2.34 -10.76 14.38
CA PHE A 34 1.70 -11.39 13.22
C PHE A 34 1.13 -12.78 13.50
N SER A 35 1.62 -13.47 14.53
CA SER A 35 1.07 -14.76 14.97
C SER A 35 -0.41 -14.67 15.35
N VAL A 36 -0.91 -13.49 15.73
CA VAL A 36 -2.33 -13.24 16.01
C VAL A 36 -3.19 -13.48 14.78
N LEU A 37 -2.70 -13.21 13.56
CA LEU A 37 -3.44 -13.47 12.32
C LEU A 37 -3.78 -14.95 12.15
N THR A 38 -2.90 -15.83 12.61
CA THR A 38 -3.07 -17.29 12.55
C THR A 38 -3.62 -17.89 13.84
N SER A 39 -3.80 -17.10 14.90
CA SER A 39 -4.32 -17.59 16.19
C SER A 39 -5.78 -18.02 16.07
N THR A 40 -6.15 -19.10 16.76
CA THR A 40 -7.53 -19.60 16.86
C THR A 40 -8.18 -19.27 18.20
N ALA A 41 -7.47 -18.58 19.10
CA ALA A 41 -7.99 -18.20 20.40
C ALA A 41 -9.09 -17.12 20.24
N PRO A 42 -10.28 -17.28 20.85
CA PRO A 42 -11.36 -16.28 20.73
C PRO A 42 -10.97 -14.91 21.28
N MET A 43 -10.11 -14.88 22.30
CA MET A 43 -9.61 -13.64 22.91
C MET A 43 -8.73 -12.82 21.96
N ASP A 44 -8.19 -13.45 20.91
CA ASP A 44 -7.30 -12.80 19.93
C ASP A 44 -8.07 -12.18 18.76
N GLU A 45 -9.38 -12.45 18.65
CA GLU A 45 -10.24 -11.98 17.56
C GLU A 45 -10.25 -10.45 17.37
N PRO A 46 -10.40 -9.60 18.42
CA PRO A 46 -10.36 -8.15 18.24
C PRO A 46 -8.99 -7.66 17.75
N PHE A 47 -7.89 -8.23 18.26
CA PHE A 47 -6.54 -7.88 17.85
C PHE A 47 -6.25 -8.32 16.41
N LYS A 48 -6.78 -9.48 16.01
CA LYS A 48 -6.72 -9.98 14.64
C LYS A 48 -7.44 -9.03 13.69
N ASN A 49 -8.66 -8.64 14.02
CA ASN A 49 -9.46 -7.75 13.18
C ASN A 49 -8.78 -6.39 12.99
N GLU A 50 -8.21 -5.82 14.06
CA GLU A 50 -7.50 -4.55 13.99
C GLU A 50 -6.20 -4.66 13.17
N LEU A 51 -5.41 -5.73 13.39
CA LEU A 51 -4.20 -5.95 12.62
C LEU A 51 -4.50 -6.19 11.13
N GLN A 52 -5.55 -6.94 10.83
CA GLN A 52 -5.99 -7.18 9.45
C GLN A 52 -6.46 -5.88 8.79
N SER A 53 -7.35 -5.13 9.44
CA SER A 53 -7.89 -3.88 8.90
C SER A 53 -6.78 -2.86 8.64
N HIS A 54 -5.80 -2.75 9.54
CA HIS A 54 -4.66 -1.84 9.41
C HIS A 54 -3.77 -2.22 8.22
N LEU A 55 -3.41 -3.50 8.07
CA LEU A 55 -2.61 -3.98 6.95
C LEU A 55 -3.33 -3.79 5.61
N LEU A 56 -4.64 -4.05 5.57
CA LEU A 56 -5.46 -3.87 4.37
C LEU A 56 -5.59 -2.39 4.01
N ALA A 57 -5.82 -1.51 4.99
CA ALA A 57 -5.93 -0.08 4.80
C ALA A 57 -4.62 0.54 4.32
N THR A 58 -3.49 0.23 4.98
CA THR A 58 -2.17 0.76 4.59
C THR A 58 -1.73 0.28 3.22
N THR A 59 -1.94 -1.00 2.89
CA THR A 59 -1.70 -1.55 1.56
C THR A 59 -2.60 -0.90 0.51
N GLY A 60 -3.89 -0.76 0.80
CA GLY A 60 -4.87 -0.13 -0.10
C GLY A 60 -4.54 1.33 -0.38
N ILE A 61 -4.20 2.10 0.66
CA ILE A 61 -3.76 3.49 0.52
C ILE A 61 -2.49 3.57 -0.33
N GLY A 62 -1.49 2.72 -0.05
CA GLY A 62 -0.26 2.68 -0.85
C GLY A 62 -0.53 2.39 -2.33
N LEU A 63 -1.43 1.46 -2.62
CA LEU A 63 -1.82 1.10 -3.98
C LEU A 63 -2.55 2.26 -4.67
N VAL A 64 -3.49 2.91 -3.99
CA VAL A 64 -4.18 4.11 -4.51
C VAL A 64 -3.18 5.23 -4.82
N VAL A 65 -2.27 5.52 -3.90
CA VAL A 65 -1.21 6.51 -4.10
C VAL A 65 -0.32 6.14 -5.29
N GLY A 66 0.07 4.86 -5.41
CA GLY A 66 0.83 4.35 -6.54
C GLY A 66 0.12 4.54 -7.89
N ILE A 67 -1.18 4.21 -7.95
CA ILE A 67 -2.00 4.41 -9.16
C ILE A 67 -2.10 5.89 -9.51
N VAL A 68 -2.35 6.76 -8.54
CA VAL A 68 -2.45 8.21 -8.76
C VAL A 68 -1.13 8.76 -9.30
N LEU A 69 0.00 8.37 -8.71
CA LEU A 69 1.34 8.76 -9.19
C LEU A 69 1.60 8.24 -10.61
N ALA A 70 1.25 7.00 -10.91
CA ALA A 70 1.39 6.43 -12.24
C ALA A 70 0.54 7.19 -13.28
N ALA A 71 -0.69 7.57 -12.92
CA ALA A 71 -1.56 8.36 -13.78
C ALA A 71 -1.00 9.77 -14.04
N ILE A 72 -0.45 10.43 -13.01
CA ILE A 72 0.22 11.74 -13.15
C ILE A 72 1.41 11.62 -14.09
N ILE A 73 2.30 10.65 -13.90
CA ILE A 73 3.49 10.45 -14.75
C ILE A 73 3.09 10.16 -16.21
N TYR A 74 2.07 9.32 -16.40
CA TYR A 74 1.53 9.05 -17.74
C TYR A 74 1.01 10.33 -18.41
N ALA A 75 0.22 11.14 -17.69
CA ALA A 75 -0.31 12.40 -18.20
C ALA A 75 0.82 13.41 -18.53
N LEU A 76 1.86 13.49 -17.71
CA LEU A 76 3.01 14.37 -17.97
C LEU A 76 3.84 13.91 -19.18
N THR A 77 4.11 12.61 -19.29
CA THR A 77 4.87 12.05 -20.43
C THR A 77 4.14 12.29 -21.75
N ASN A 78 2.81 12.11 -21.77
CA ASN A 78 2.00 12.37 -22.96
C ASN A 78 1.91 13.86 -23.31
N ARG A 79 2.04 14.76 -22.32
CA ARG A 79 2.09 16.22 -22.54
C ARG A 79 3.43 16.73 -23.06
N SER A 80 4.50 15.95 -22.97
CA SER A 80 5.80 16.31 -23.55
C SER A 80 5.91 16.03 -25.05
N THR A 81 4.84 15.56 -25.69
CA THR A 81 4.79 15.31 -27.15
C THR A 81 3.87 16.27 -27.93
N PRO A 82 3.97 17.60 -27.76
CA PRO A 82 3.59 18.53 -28.81
C PRO A 82 4.81 19.39 -29.20
N GLY A 83 5.48 19.03 -30.31
CA GLY A 83 6.42 19.95 -30.97
C GLY A 83 7.86 19.48 -31.21
N GLN A 84 8.10 18.20 -31.52
CA GLN A 84 9.38 17.78 -32.13
C GLN A 84 9.15 17.23 -33.54
N ASN A 85 8.49 18.01 -34.39
CA ASN A 85 8.46 17.87 -35.86
C ASN A 85 7.97 19.21 -36.43
N GLY A 86 8.89 20.01 -36.97
CA GLY A 86 8.61 21.30 -37.62
C GLY A 86 9.63 22.36 -37.26
#